data_AF-A0A7X9BEZ0-F1
#
_entry.id   AF-A0A7X9BEZ0-F1
#
_cell.length_a   1.000
_cell.length_b   1.000
_cell.length_c   1.000
_cell.angle_alpha   90.00
_cell.angle_beta   90.00
_cell.angle_gamma   90.00
#
_symmetry.space_group_name_H-M   'P 1'
#
loop_
_entity.id
_entity.type
_entity.pdbx_description
1 polymer ?
#
loop_
_entity_poly.entity_id
_entity_poly.type
_entity_poly.pdbx_seq_one_letter_code
_entity_poly.pdbx_strand_id
1 'polypeptide(L)'
;KKCIGVTALVVGIQFGIYVLVALMPITSVISSFINACPNKRLLGYTIKEQWLDLMPSLLLSLCMGAAVYSLNFMGLETWPTLVLQVVSGVAIYLGLAYIFKLECFTYLLGTFKELVPERQGAK
;
A
#
# COMPACT_ATOMS: atom_id res chain seq x y z
N LYS A 1 -19.72 5.94 -4.75
CA LYS A 1 -18.78 5.61 -3.65
C LYS A 1 -19.49 5.47 -2.29
N LYS A 2 -20.21 6.50 -1.78
CA LYS A 2 -20.82 6.43 -0.43
C LYS A 2 -21.84 5.29 -0.25
N CYS A 3 -22.68 4.99 -1.24
CA CYS A 3 -23.68 3.92 -1.13
C CYS A 3 -23.05 2.51 -0.95
N ILE A 4 -21.89 2.25 -1.55
CA ILE A 4 -21.25 0.93 -1.54
C ILE A 4 -20.73 0.57 -0.14
N GLY A 5 -20.11 1.54 0.53
CA GLY A 5 -19.65 1.36 1.91
C GLY A 5 -20.81 1.12 2.86
N VAL A 6 -21.91 1.85 2.70
CA VAL A 6 -23.12 1.67 3.52
C VAL A 6 -23.76 0.31 3.27
N THR A 7 -23.89 -0.12 2.01
CA THR A 7 -24.43 -1.44 1.67
C THR A 7 -23.56 -2.56 2.24
N ALA A 8 -22.24 -2.47 2.10
CA ALA A 8 -21.32 -3.46 2.64
C ALA A 8 -21.32 -3.51 4.17
N LEU A 9 -21.53 -2.37 4.84
CA LEU A 9 -21.70 -2.30 6.30
C LEU A 9 -22.99 -3.02 6.73
N VAL A 10 -24.12 -2.71 6.09
CA VAL A 10 -25.42 -3.32 6.41
C VAL A 10 -25.37 -4.83 6.21
N VAL A 11 -24.78 -5.29 5.12
CA VAL A 11 -24.58 -6.73 4.86
C VAL A 11 -23.60 -7.33 5.87
N GLY A 12 -22.43 -6.71 6.06
CA GLY A 12 -21.35 -7.26 6.88
C GLY A 12 -21.72 -7.44 8.35
N ILE A 13 -22.47 -6.50 8.94
CA ILE A 13 -22.90 -6.58 10.34
C ILE A 13 -23.76 -7.84 10.59
N GLN A 14 -24.56 -8.29 9.61
CA GLN A 14 -25.42 -9.47 9.75
C GLN A 14 -24.62 -10.79 9.85
N PHE A 15 -23.39 -10.82 9.34
CA PHE A 15 -22.54 -12.02 9.30
C PHE A 15 -21.34 -11.95 10.24
N GLY A 16 -21.29 -10.93 11.11
CA GLY A 16 -20.25 -10.75 12.12
C GLY A 16 -19.01 -10.00 11.64
N ILE A 17 -18.10 -9.75 12.59
CA ILE A 17 -16.95 -8.85 12.39
C ILE A 17 -15.98 -9.33 11.30
N TYR A 18 -15.77 -10.65 11.17
CA TYR A 18 -14.85 -11.19 10.17
C TYR A 18 -15.32 -10.91 8.74
N VAL A 19 -16.62 -11.06 8.47
CA VAL A 19 -17.20 -10.76 7.15
C VAL A 19 -17.17 -9.25 6.89
N LEU A 20 -17.47 -8.44 7.89
CA LEU A 20 -17.38 -6.98 7.78
C LEU A 20 -15.96 -6.54 7.39
N VAL A 21 -14.94 -7.09 8.04
CA VAL A 21 -13.53 -6.76 7.74
C VAL A 21 -13.13 -7.27 6.36
N ALA A 22 -13.57 -8.47 5.96
CA ALA A 22 -13.29 -9.03 4.64
C ALA A 22 -13.95 -8.22 3.50
N LEU A 23 -15.10 -7.59 3.74
CA LEU A 23 -15.78 -6.73 2.75
C LEU A 23 -15.04 -5.40 2.50
N MET A 24 -14.24 -4.91 3.44
CA MET A 24 -13.52 -3.63 3.29
C MET A 24 -12.55 -3.60 2.08
N PRO A 25 -11.60 -4.55 1.93
CA PRO A 25 -10.73 -4.57 0.75
C PRO A 25 -11.50 -4.82 -0.55
N ILE A 26 -12.59 -5.60 -0.51
CA ILE A 26 -13.43 -5.83 -1.69
C ILE A 26 -14.09 -4.52 -2.14
N THR A 27 -14.69 -3.79 -1.20
CA THR A 27 -15.33 -2.50 -1.51
C THR A 27 -14.33 -1.42 -1.91
N SER A 28 -13.10 -1.45 -1.42
CA SER A 28 -12.04 -0.51 -1.85
C SER A 28 -11.62 -0.76 -3.30
N VAL A 29 -11.47 -2.03 -3.70
CA VAL A 29 -11.19 -2.42 -5.09
C VAL A 29 -12.33 -2.01 -6.02
N ILE A 30 -13.58 -2.33 -5.68
CA ILE A 30 -14.76 -1.91 -6.47
C ILE A 30 -14.82 -0.38 -6.56
N SER A 31 -14.56 0.31 -5.45
CA SER A 31 -14.53 1.77 -5.44
C SER A 31 -13.45 2.35 -6.33
N SER A 32 -12.28 1.69 -6.47
CA SER A 32 -11.22 2.10 -7.38
C SER A 32 -11.71 2.13 -8.83
N PHE A 33 -12.35 1.05 -9.30
CA PHE A 33 -12.94 0.99 -10.64
C PHE A 33 -14.01 2.07 -10.87
N ILE A 34 -14.85 2.33 -9.88
CA ILE A 34 -15.91 3.34 -9.98
C ILE A 34 -15.31 4.75 -10.03
N ASN A 35 -14.24 5.02 -9.30
CA ASN A 35 -13.54 6.31 -9.35
C ASN A 35 -12.73 6.47 -10.64
N ALA A 36 -12.34 5.37 -11.28
CA ALA A 36 -11.59 5.42 -12.53
C ALA A 36 -12.39 5.98 -13.72
N CYS A 37 -13.71 5.75 -13.76
CA CYS A 37 -14.60 6.29 -14.80
C CYS A 37 -14.61 7.83 -14.86
N PRO A 38 -14.90 8.56 -13.76
CA PRO A 38 -14.79 10.01 -13.75
C PRO A 38 -13.33 10.46 -13.88
N ASN A 39 -12.34 9.77 -13.30
CA ASN A 39 -10.93 10.13 -13.47
C ASN A 39 -10.48 10.08 -14.93
N LYS A 40 -10.96 9.12 -15.73
CA LYS A 40 -10.69 9.07 -17.16
C LYS A 40 -11.25 10.30 -17.89
N ARG A 41 -12.45 10.74 -17.52
CA ARG A 41 -13.10 11.92 -18.12
C ARG A 41 -12.46 13.24 -17.68
N LEU A 42 -12.00 13.34 -16.43
CA LEU A 42 -11.48 14.57 -15.82
C LEU A 42 -9.97 14.75 -16.04
N LEU A 43 -9.20 13.67 -15.93
CA LEU A 43 -7.73 13.69 -15.91
C LEU A 43 -7.11 12.97 -17.11
N GLY A 44 -7.93 12.41 -18.01
CA GLY A 44 -7.45 11.58 -19.13
C GLY A 44 -6.88 10.22 -18.69
N TYR A 45 -6.98 9.89 -17.41
CA TYR A 45 -6.25 8.78 -16.79
C TYR A 45 -7.09 7.49 -16.78
N THR A 46 -6.64 6.49 -17.52
CA THR A 46 -7.37 5.25 -17.75
C THR A 46 -7.25 4.27 -16.57
N ILE A 47 -8.20 3.33 -16.49
CA ILE A 47 -8.14 2.23 -15.51
C ILE A 47 -6.82 1.45 -15.63
N LYS A 48 -6.36 1.21 -16.86
CA LYS A 48 -5.13 0.43 -17.11
C LYS A 48 -3.92 1.12 -16.49
N GLU A 49 -3.80 2.44 -16.65
CA GLU A 49 -2.72 3.24 -16.06
C GLU A 49 -2.78 3.19 -14.53
N GLN A 50 -3.97 3.38 -13.92
CA GLN A 50 -4.12 3.26 -12.45
C GLN A 50 -3.64 1.92 -11.91
N TRP A 51 -3.96 0.83 -12.60
CA TRP A 51 -3.51 -0.49 -12.18
C TRP A 51 -2.01 -0.66 -12.40
N LEU A 52 -1.45 -0.19 -13.51
CA LEU A 52 -0.02 -0.26 -13.78
C LEU A 52 0.81 0.54 -12.77
N ASP A 53 0.29 1.66 -12.27
CA ASP A 53 0.97 2.45 -11.23
C ASP A 53 0.90 1.77 -9.85
N LEU A 54 -0.19 1.04 -9.58
CA LEU A 54 -0.37 0.29 -8.33
C LEU A 54 0.44 -1.01 -8.28
N MET A 55 0.53 -1.74 -9.39
CA MET A 55 1.14 -3.08 -9.48
C MET A 55 2.54 -3.18 -8.89
N PRO A 56 3.48 -2.25 -9.18
CA PRO A 56 4.83 -2.31 -8.63
C PRO A 56 4.82 -2.32 -7.09
N SER A 57 4.07 -1.40 -6.49
CA SER A 57 3.96 -1.30 -5.03
C SER A 57 3.25 -2.51 -4.41
N LEU A 58 2.25 -3.08 -5.10
CA LEU A 58 1.55 -4.28 -4.65
C LEU A 58 2.47 -5.50 -4.66
N LEU A 59 3.23 -5.72 -5.74
CA LEU A 59 4.17 -6.83 -5.86
C LEU A 59 5.26 -6.74 -4.79
N LEU A 60 5.83 -5.55 -4.57
CA LEU A 60 6.82 -5.35 -3.52
C LEU A 60 6.24 -5.64 -2.13
N SER A 61 4.98 -5.23 -1.88
CA SER A 61 4.29 -5.52 -0.61
C SER A 61 4.06 -7.02 -0.42
N LEU A 62 3.69 -7.74 -1.47
CA LEU A 62 3.52 -9.21 -1.42
C LEU A 62 4.84 -9.93 -1.17
N CYS A 63 5.92 -9.55 -1.87
CA CYS A 63 7.26 -10.11 -1.65
C CYS A 63 7.75 -9.86 -0.22
N MET A 64 7.59 -8.63 0.27
CA MET A 64 7.92 -8.29 1.66
C MET A 64 7.07 -9.10 2.65
N GLY A 65 5.75 -9.18 2.45
CA GLY A 65 4.85 -9.93 3.31
C GLY A 65 5.20 -11.41 3.37
N ALA A 66 5.52 -12.04 2.23
CA ALA A 66 5.97 -13.43 2.18
C ALA A 66 7.29 -13.64 2.94
N ALA A 67 8.25 -12.73 2.77
CA ALA A 67 9.53 -12.79 3.47
C ALA A 67 9.34 -12.64 5.00
N VAL A 68 8.56 -11.65 5.44
CA VAL A 68 8.28 -11.40 6.85
C VAL A 68 7.47 -12.54 7.48
N TYR A 69 6.52 -13.13 6.73
CA TYR A 69 5.75 -14.28 7.20
C TYR A 69 6.65 -15.49 7.50
N SER A 70 7.73 -15.68 6.74
CA SER A 70 8.67 -16.78 6.98
C SER A 70 9.40 -16.68 8.33
N LEU A 71 9.44 -15.49 8.95
CA LEU A 71 10.00 -15.32 10.29
C LEU A 71 9.18 -16.00 11.39
N ASN A 72 7.90 -16.31 11.14
CA ASN A 72 7.10 -17.09 12.08
C ASN A 72 7.67 -18.51 12.30
N PHE A 73 8.41 -19.05 11.31
CA PHE A 73 9.02 -20.38 11.42
C PHE A 73 10.22 -20.43 12.38
N MET A 74 10.67 -19.29 12.90
CA MET A 74 11.74 -19.24 13.89
C MET A 74 11.29 -19.67 15.30
N GLY A 75 9.97 -19.78 15.54
CA GLY A 75 9.44 -20.26 16.82
C GLY A 75 9.66 -19.31 18.01
N LEU A 76 9.91 -18.03 17.74
CA LEU A 76 10.06 -16.99 18.76
C LEU A 76 8.70 -16.68 19.43
N GLU A 77 8.74 -16.11 20.64
CA GLU A 77 7.53 -15.60 21.28
C GLU A 77 6.87 -14.46 20.47
N THR A 78 5.60 -14.19 20.73
CA THR A 78 4.77 -13.26 19.93
C THR A 78 5.38 -11.86 19.83
N TRP A 79 5.78 -11.26 20.95
CA TRP A 79 6.30 -9.90 20.97
C TRP A 79 7.64 -9.75 20.22
N PRO A 80 8.67 -10.60 20.47
CA PRO A 80 9.89 -10.60 19.67
C PRO A 80 9.64 -10.83 18.19
N THR A 81 8.74 -11.76 17.84
CA THR A 81 8.38 -12.04 16.44
C THR A 81 7.80 -10.80 15.78
N LEU A 82 6.86 -10.12 16.42
CA LEU A 82 6.24 -8.90 15.88
C LEU A 82 7.27 -7.78 15.67
N VAL A 83 8.15 -7.52 16.64
CA VAL A 83 9.20 -6.50 16.49
C VAL A 83 10.12 -6.83 15.32
N LEU A 84 10.56 -8.09 15.23
CA LEU A 84 11.40 -8.56 14.14
C LEU A 84 10.71 -8.44 12.78
N GLN A 85 9.42 -8.80 12.70
CA GLN A 85 8.61 -8.70 11.49
C GLN A 85 8.44 -7.25 11.02
N VAL A 86 8.20 -6.31 11.94
CA VAL A 86 8.07 -4.89 11.59
C VAL A 86 9.39 -4.32 11.10
N VAL A 87 10.49 -4.54 11.83
CA VAL A 87 11.81 -4.01 11.46
C VAL A 87 12.28 -4.59 10.13
N SER A 88 12.17 -5.91 9.96
CA SER A 88 12.53 -6.58 8.70
C SER A 88 11.62 -6.16 7.55
N GLY A 89 10.31 -6.03 7.78
CA GLY A 89 9.36 -5.60 6.76
C GLY A 89 9.68 -4.20 6.23
N VAL A 90 9.99 -3.25 7.12
CA VAL A 90 10.44 -1.90 6.73
C VAL A 90 11.72 -1.97 5.91
N ALA A 91 12.73 -2.70 6.39
CA ALA A 91 14.02 -2.83 5.71
C ALA A 91 13.88 -3.47 4.31
N ILE A 92 13.12 -4.57 4.21
CA ILE A 92 12.88 -5.29 2.96
C ILE A 92 12.10 -4.41 1.99
N TYR A 93 10.99 -3.79 2.42
CA TYR A 93 10.19 -2.96 1.51
C TYR A 93 10.98 -1.78 0.96
N LEU A 94 11.67 -1.02 1.83
CA LEU A 94 12.48 0.13 1.41
C LEU A 94 13.66 -0.30 0.55
N GLY A 95 14.32 -1.40 0.90
CA GLY A 95 15.42 -1.97 0.11
C GLY A 95 14.97 -2.37 -1.29
N LEU A 96 13.86 -3.11 -1.41
CA LEU A 96 13.30 -3.48 -2.71
C LEU A 96 12.83 -2.24 -3.48
N ALA A 97 12.17 -1.27 -2.82
CA ALA A 97 11.69 -0.04 -3.45
C ALA A 97 12.86 0.78 -4.04
N TYR A 98 13.99 0.82 -3.34
CA TYR A 98 15.22 1.44 -3.80
C TYR A 98 15.86 0.68 -4.98
N ILE A 99 16.02 -0.64 -4.85
CA ILE A 99 16.63 -1.50 -5.89
C ILE A 99 15.83 -1.44 -7.19
N PHE A 100 14.51 -1.58 -7.11
CA PHE A 100 13.62 -1.55 -8.26
C PHE A 100 13.25 -0.13 -8.72
N LYS A 101 13.76 0.90 -8.04
CA LYS A 101 13.55 2.32 -8.38
C LYS A 101 12.06 2.65 -8.57
N LEU A 102 11.23 2.25 -7.61
CA LEU A 102 9.80 2.57 -7.64
C LEU A 102 9.59 4.07 -7.88
N GLU A 103 8.80 4.43 -8.87
CA GLU A 103 8.58 5.84 -9.27
C GLU A 103 8.09 6.71 -8.11
N CYS A 104 7.12 6.22 -7.33
CA CYS A 104 6.64 6.95 -6.14
C CYS A 104 7.74 7.13 -5.09
N PHE A 105 8.63 6.14 -4.93
CA PHE A 105 9.70 6.20 -3.95
C PHE A 105 10.81 7.16 -4.38
N THR A 106 11.21 7.12 -5.66
CA THR A 106 12.21 8.05 -6.21
C THR A 106 11.69 9.48 -6.24
N TYR A 107 10.40 9.68 -6.55
CA TYR A 107 9.73 10.97 -6.45
C TYR A 107 9.77 11.52 -5.02
N LEU A 108 9.34 10.73 -4.03
CA LEU A 108 9.37 11.14 -2.63
C LEU A 108 10.78 11.51 -2.16
N LEU A 109 11.81 10.75 -2.53
CA LEU A 109 13.20 11.08 -2.22
C LEU A 109 13.67 12.37 -2.89
N GLY A 110 13.24 12.64 -4.12
CA GLY A 110 13.50 13.90 -4.83
C GLY A 110 12.87 15.08 -4.11
N THR A 111 11.56 15.01 -3.84
CA THR A 111 10.83 16.05 -3.10
C THR A 111 11.42 16.29 -1.71
N PHE A 112 11.84 15.23 -1.00
CA PHE A 112 12.48 15.39 0.31
C PHE A 112 13.82 16.15 0.20
N LYS A 113 14.62 15.88 -0.84
CA LYS A 113 15.87 16.61 -1.08
C LYS A 113 15.63 18.08 -1.39
N GLU A 114 14.58 18.41 -2.14
CA GLU A 114 14.20 19.79 -2.46
C GLU A 114 13.66 20.56 -1.25
N LEU A 115 12.91 19.88 -0.38
CA LEU A 115 12.33 20.48 0.83
C LEU A 115 13.33 20.60 1.98
N VAL A 116 14.40 19.81 1.99
CA VAL A 116 15.52 20.02 2.90
C VAL A 116 16.29 21.24 2.39
N PRO A 117 16.24 22.39 3.10
CA PRO A 117 16.92 23.58 2.63
C PRO A 117 18.40 23.26 2.44
N GLU A 118 18.89 23.48 1.23
CA GLU A 118 20.31 23.40 0.89
C GLU A 118 21.06 24.32 1.86
N ARG A 119 21.69 23.76 2.89
CA ARG A 119 22.79 24.42 3.60
C ARG A 119 24.04 24.38 2.71
N GLN A 120 23.93 24.84 1.47
CA GLN A 120 25.06 25.03 0.56
C GLN A 120 25.00 26.45 0.00
N GLY A 121 25.60 27.35 0.76
CA GLY A 121 25.67 28.78 0.48
C GLY A 121 26.36 29.56 1.61
N ALA A 122 27.46 29.03 2.14
CA ALA A 122 28.39 29.77 3.00
C ALA A 122 29.78 29.15 2.93
N LYS A 123 30.44 29.28 1.78
CA LYS A 123 31.85 29.63 1.61
C LYS A 123 32.17 29.84 0.14
#